data_AF-A0A9P8C289-F1
#
_entry.id   AF-A0A9P8C289-F1
#
_cell.length_a   1.000
_cell.length_b   1.000
_cell.length_c   1.000
_cell.angle_alpha   90.00
_cell.angle_beta   90.00
_cell.angle_gamma   90.00
#
_symmetry.space_group_name_H-M   'P 1'
#
loop_
_entity.id
_entity.type
_entity.pdbx_description
1 polymer ?
#
loop_
_entity_poly.entity_id
_entity_poly.type
_entity_poly.pdbx_seq_one_letter_code
_entity_poly.pdbx_strand_id
1 'polypeptide(L)'
;MTVSYWAPVALSLVTLPFFSTARKCGQPWSNVWGNNGTYPVLVNNQTELDSQTQGCDLNESGLLISENYTGSFSLNGHTNVSSLDLATLWYRSGVPAPKLTTIEINDALFIGRIDLWRAGSNNSLSAPQAEIIRTLKYDGNGSQSLDFPSLKNASVIALSPDFSSANFPLLREIYNKFELTTDNSLLHPLPPIALDLPSLQFSGWLRIEGNLSRLFLPMLERVKEDADGRDNQISYREDPTMRIINSGPPIAIAFPLLQEAQDIGIGGNFTSVSIPALRNTSKLRIGHIYQFGRTIESSSRFHVDLSALRSIQDLTIKGNITAIRLDSLESFRRISIQSVEELNCSQAIGVYERQSGQKYDPFSPASVYYKTNFECINSKDQARFDAARKKTNRKKPTPSSETIVGIVMGVVVALLLVALVWWSCRRVEKKRALMTENHQLAERNNDHESVKDLPPYHATGDAPPDYSPSKPNR
;
A
#
# COMPACT_ATOMS: atom_id res chain seq x y z
N MET A 1 -15.37 -54.09 83.21
CA MET A 1 -16.37 -53.76 82.17
C MET A 1 -15.61 -53.23 80.97
N THR A 2 -15.36 -54.08 79.98
CA THR A 2 -14.63 -53.75 78.74
C THR A 2 -15.62 -53.83 77.60
N VAL A 3 -15.99 -52.68 77.04
CA VAL A 3 -16.93 -52.56 75.92
C VAL A 3 -16.13 -52.61 74.62
N SER A 4 -16.32 -53.67 73.82
CA SER A 4 -15.72 -53.79 72.49
C SER A 4 -16.61 -53.12 71.45
N TYR A 5 -16.08 -52.10 70.78
CA TYR A 5 -16.70 -51.51 69.58
C TYR A 5 -16.20 -52.26 68.34
N TRP A 6 -17.11 -52.96 67.66
CA TRP A 6 -16.91 -53.43 66.29
C TRP A 6 -17.40 -52.33 65.33
N ALA A 7 -16.49 -51.71 64.60
CA ALA A 7 -16.82 -50.81 63.50
C ALA A 7 -16.76 -51.58 62.17
N PRO A 8 -17.80 -51.52 61.32
CA PRO A 8 -17.75 -52.11 59.99
C PRO A 8 -16.90 -51.21 59.05
N VAL A 9 -15.85 -51.79 58.48
CA VAL A 9 -15.06 -51.19 57.41
C VAL A 9 -15.89 -51.29 56.11
N ALA A 10 -16.55 -50.20 55.74
CA ALA A 10 -17.20 -50.08 54.43
C ALA A 10 -16.10 -49.87 53.37
N LEU A 11 -15.93 -50.86 52.49
CA LEU A 11 -15.03 -50.80 51.34
C LEU A 11 -15.67 -49.88 50.28
N SER A 12 -15.29 -48.60 50.25
CA SER A 12 -15.65 -47.69 49.18
C SER A 12 -14.90 -48.11 47.91
N LEU A 13 -15.58 -48.77 46.96
CA LEU A 13 -15.07 -48.94 45.60
C LEU A 13 -14.90 -47.54 44.98
N VAL A 14 -13.68 -47.03 44.99
CA VAL A 14 -13.29 -45.86 44.20
C VAL A 14 -13.28 -46.32 42.74
N THR A 15 -14.39 -46.12 42.04
CA THR A 15 -14.42 -46.23 40.58
C THR A 15 -13.55 -45.10 40.03
N LEU A 16 -12.30 -45.42 39.71
CA LEU A 16 -11.43 -44.50 38.98
C LEU A 16 -12.14 -44.12 37.67
N PRO A 17 -12.30 -42.82 37.35
CA PRO A 17 -12.87 -42.43 36.08
C PRO A 17 -11.99 -43.01 34.98
N PHE A 18 -12.56 -43.90 34.17
CA PHE A 18 -11.93 -44.34 32.94
C PHE A 18 -11.67 -43.08 32.11
N PHE A 19 -10.40 -42.68 32.03
CA PHE A 19 -9.97 -41.64 31.11
C PHE A 19 -10.20 -42.16 29.70
N SER A 20 -11.39 -41.88 29.16
CA SER A 20 -11.66 -42.01 27.74
C SER A 20 -10.74 -41.02 27.03
N THR A 21 -9.64 -41.51 26.46
CA THR A 21 -8.80 -40.71 25.59
C THR A 21 -9.67 -40.28 24.41
N ALA A 22 -9.94 -38.99 24.29
CA ALA A 22 -10.73 -38.45 23.19
C ALA A 22 -10.15 -38.94 21.86
N ARG A 23 -11.01 -39.45 20.99
CA ARG A 23 -10.60 -39.95 19.67
C ARG A 23 -10.26 -38.75 18.78
N LYS A 24 -9.19 -38.81 17.99
CA LYS A 24 -8.93 -37.74 17.00
C LYS A 24 -10.02 -37.74 15.93
N CYS A 25 -10.56 -36.56 15.63
CA CYS A 25 -11.45 -36.34 14.49
C CYS A 25 -10.68 -36.50 13.17
N GLY A 26 -11.36 -36.96 12.11
CA GLY A 26 -10.81 -37.01 10.75
C GLY A 26 -10.00 -38.27 10.40
N GLN A 27 -9.71 -38.40 9.10
CA GLN A 27 -8.90 -39.51 8.59
C GLN A 27 -7.42 -39.14 8.60
N PRO A 28 -6.54 -40.01 9.13
CA PRO A 28 -5.11 -39.79 9.03
C PRO A 28 -4.68 -39.84 7.56
N TRP A 29 -3.73 -38.99 7.20
CA TRP A 29 -3.07 -39.04 5.90
C TRP A 29 -1.56 -38.96 6.07
N SER A 30 -0.87 -39.50 5.06
CA SER A 30 0.57 -39.38 4.90
C SER A 30 0.86 -39.01 3.45
N ASN A 31 1.75 -38.05 3.21
CA ASN A 31 2.29 -37.84 1.86
C ASN A 31 3.57 -38.64 1.65
N VAL A 32 4.03 -38.68 0.40
CA VAL A 32 5.25 -39.39 -0.04
C VAL A 32 6.52 -38.86 0.66
N TRP A 33 6.45 -37.67 1.27
CA TRP A 33 7.55 -37.04 2.01
C TRP A 33 7.58 -37.40 3.50
N GLY A 34 6.70 -38.29 3.96
CA GLY A 34 6.62 -38.70 5.37
C GLY A 34 5.96 -37.66 6.29
N ASN A 35 5.33 -36.63 5.75
CA ASN A 35 4.50 -35.74 6.56
C ASN A 35 3.18 -36.45 6.86
N ASN A 36 2.88 -36.58 8.15
CA ASN A 36 1.63 -37.11 8.62
C ASN A 36 0.73 -35.94 9.07
N GLY A 37 -0.56 -36.07 8.81
CA GLY A 37 -1.56 -35.11 9.27
C GLY A 37 -2.94 -35.76 9.34
N THR A 38 -3.94 -34.94 9.66
CA THR A 38 -5.33 -35.36 9.67
C THR A 38 -6.09 -34.54 8.65
N TYR A 39 -6.88 -35.19 7.79
CA TYR A 39 -7.75 -34.46 6.89
C TYR A 39 -8.83 -33.77 7.71
N PRO A 40 -9.18 -32.52 7.37
CA PRO A 40 -10.30 -31.88 8.02
C PRO A 40 -11.59 -32.64 7.71
N VAL A 41 -12.52 -32.60 8.65
CA VAL A 41 -13.80 -33.31 8.58
C VAL A 41 -14.76 -32.49 7.73
N LEU A 42 -15.20 -33.05 6.59
CA LEU A 42 -16.17 -32.40 5.71
C LEU A 42 -17.60 -32.66 6.22
N VAL A 43 -18.35 -31.59 6.48
CA VAL A 43 -19.73 -31.67 6.97
C VAL A 43 -20.71 -31.02 5.99
N ASN A 44 -21.82 -31.70 5.70
CA ASN A 44 -22.85 -31.23 4.77
C ASN A 44 -24.11 -30.72 5.48
N ASN A 45 -24.31 -31.04 6.75
CA ASN A 45 -25.43 -30.57 7.57
C ASN A 45 -25.10 -30.76 9.07
N GLN A 46 -25.98 -30.22 9.94
CA GLN A 46 -25.80 -30.28 11.40
C GLN A 46 -25.78 -31.72 11.93
N THR A 47 -26.65 -32.61 11.43
CA THR A 47 -26.69 -34.02 11.86
C THR A 47 -25.37 -34.73 11.59
N GLU A 48 -24.77 -34.48 10.43
CA GLU A 48 -23.46 -35.02 10.08
C GLU A 48 -22.36 -34.47 10.99
N LEU A 49 -22.35 -33.15 11.22
CA LEU A 49 -21.43 -32.50 12.15
C LEU A 49 -21.49 -33.15 13.53
N ASP A 50 -22.69 -33.24 14.12
CA ASP A 50 -22.91 -33.82 15.45
C ASP A 50 -22.41 -35.26 15.52
N SER A 51 -22.72 -36.08 14.50
CA SER A 51 -22.33 -37.49 14.45
C SER A 51 -20.81 -37.70 14.30
N GLN A 52 -20.13 -36.79 13.61
CA GLN A 52 -18.70 -36.92 13.30
C GLN A 52 -17.81 -36.31 14.39
N THR A 53 -18.32 -35.34 15.16
CA THR A 53 -17.53 -34.69 16.23
C THR A 53 -17.84 -35.24 17.62
N GLN A 54 -18.90 -36.03 17.79
CA GLN A 54 -19.24 -36.62 19.08
C GLN A 54 -18.09 -37.44 19.69
N GLY A 55 -17.64 -37.04 20.88
CA GLY A 55 -16.59 -37.74 21.64
C GLY A 55 -15.19 -37.62 21.03
N CYS A 56 -15.01 -36.69 20.10
CA CYS A 56 -13.75 -36.52 19.39
C CYS A 56 -13.06 -35.19 19.70
N ASP A 57 -11.74 -35.18 19.53
CA ASP A 57 -10.88 -34.01 19.71
C ASP A 57 -10.61 -33.32 18.36
N LEU A 58 -10.92 -32.03 18.27
CA LEU A 58 -10.71 -31.16 17.09
C LEU A 58 -9.37 -30.40 17.15
N ASN A 59 -8.49 -30.71 18.10
CA ASN A 59 -7.18 -30.07 18.25
C ASN A 59 -6.24 -30.28 17.07
N GLU A 60 -6.37 -31.41 16.35
CA GLU A 60 -5.46 -31.80 15.27
C GLU A 60 -6.14 -31.90 13.89
N SER A 61 -7.46 -31.71 13.84
CA SER A 61 -8.24 -31.80 12.60
C SER A 61 -9.16 -30.59 12.50
N GLY A 62 -9.14 -29.93 11.35
CA GLY A 62 -10.09 -28.87 11.03
C GLY A 62 -11.49 -29.40 10.71
N LEU A 63 -12.44 -28.48 10.60
CA LEU A 63 -13.76 -28.69 10.02
C LEU A 63 -13.82 -27.99 8.67
N LEU A 64 -14.34 -28.68 7.64
CA LEU A 64 -14.71 -28.09 6.36
C LEU A 64 -16.23 -28.04 6.25
N ILE A 65 -16.78 -26.83 6.12
CA ILE A 65 -18.20 -26.67 5.80
C ILE A 65 -18.38 -26.83 4.29
N SER A 66 -19.14 -27.85 3.90
CA SER A 66 -19.48 -28.12 2.50
C SER A 66 -20.29 -26.98 1.87
N GLU A 67 -20.16 -26.79 0.56
CA GLU A 67 -20.98 -25.87 -0.24
C GLU A 67 -22.49 -26.15 -0.16
N ASN A 68 -22.85 -27.41 0.14
CA ASN A 68 -24.23 -27.86 0.27
C ASN A 68 -24.82 -27.63 1.66
N TYR A 69 -24.03 -27.13 2.61
CA TYR A 69 -24.51 -26.84 3.95
C TYR A 69 -25.49 -25.67 3.91
N THR A 70 -26.67 -25.87 4.51
CA THR A 70 -27.71 -24.85 4.61
C THR A 70 -28.21 -24.73 6.04
N GLY A 71 -28.64 -23.53 6.42
CA GLY A 71 -29.18 -23.26 7.75
C GLY A 71 -28.10 -22.95 8.78
N SER A 72 -28.37 -23.29 10.04
CA SER A 72 -27.49 -22.99 11.17
C SER A 72 -26.38 -24.02 11.34
N PHE A 73 -25.19 -23.54 11.69
CA PHE A 73 -24.04 -24.33 12.11
C PHE A 73 -23.80 -24.07 13.60
N SER A 74 -23.85 -25.11 14.43
CA SER A 74 -23.59 -25.01 15.87
C SER A 74 -22.57 -26.07 16.29
N LEU A 75 -21.46 -25.64 16.87
CA LEU A 75 -20.41 -26.51 17.40
C LEU A 75 -20.34 -26.37 18.92
N ASN A 76 -20.72 -27.45 19.61
CA ASN A 76 -20.81 -27.52 21.07
C ASN A 76 -19.90 -28.63 21.62
N GLY A 77 -19.48 -28.50 22.87
CA GLY A 77 -18.68 -29.50 23.59
C GLY A 77 -17.18 -29.51 23.25
N HIS A 78 -16.69 -28.60 22.41
CA HIS A 78 -15.29 -28.53 22.00
C HIS A 78 -14.61 -27.27 22.50
N THR A 79 -13.66 -27.41 23.44
CA THR A 79 -12.94 -26.26 24.01
C THR A 79 -11.78 -25.77 23.16
N ASN A 80 -11.30 -26.60 22.23
CA ASN A 80 -10.23 -26.24 21.31
C ASN A 80 -10.56 -26.77 19.92
N VAL A 81 -10.52 -25.86 18.95
CA VAL A 81 -10.89 -26.09 17.55
C VAL A 81 -9.71 -25.70 16.68
N SER A 82 -9.10 -26.66 15.98
CA SER A 82 -7.93 -26.39 15.13
C SER A 82 -8.26 -25.43 13.98
N SER A 83 -9.26 -25.75 13.17
CA SER A 83 -9.75 -24.84 12.14
C SER A 83 -11.22 -25.04 11.80
N LEU A 84 -11.84 -23.98 11.29
CA LEU A 84 -13.15 -23.97 10.66
C LEU A 84 -13.01 -23.23 9.33
N ASP A 85 -13.05 -23.95 8.22
CA ASP A 85 -12.87 -23.38 6.89
C ASP A 85 -14.07 -23.75 5.98
N LEU A 86 -14.32 -22.94 4.95
CA LEU A 86 -15.26 -23.32 3.89
C LEU A 86 -14.57 -24.22 2.86
N ALA A 87 -15.23 -25.30 2.44
CA ALA A 87 -14.71 -26.20 1.42
C ALA A 87 -14.46 -25.51 0.07
N THR A 88 -15.23 -24.46 -0.23
CA THR A 88 -15.15 -23.68 -1.48
C THR A 88 -13.82 -22.95 -1.67
N LEU A 89 -13.06 -22.72 -0.58
CA LEU A 89 -11.76 -22.02 -0.66
C LEU A 89 -10.67 -22.82 -1.34
N TRP A 90 -10.87 -24.13 -1.50
CA TRP A 90 -9.88 -25.01 -2.08
C TRP A 90 -10.09 -25.22 -3.59
N TYR A 91 -11.25 -24.85 -4.15
CA TYR A 91 -11.64 -25.21 -5.52
C TYR A 91 -12.39 -24.09 -6.25
N ARG A 92 -11.69 -23.41 -7.17
CA ARG A 92 -12.18 -22.65 -8.35
C ARG A 92 -13.18 -21.49 -8.12
N SER A 93 -12.98 -20.42 -8.89
CA SER A 93 -14.01 -19.40 -9.10
C SER A 93 -15.29 -20.03 -9.68
N GLY A 94 -16.45 -19.72 -9.10
CA GLY A 94 -17.76 -20.15 -9.61
C GLY A 94 -18.48 -21.21 -8.77
N VAL A 95 -17.85 -21.72 -7.72
CA VAL A 95 -18.53 -22.59 -6.75
C VAL A 95 -19.45 -21.74 -5.85
N PRO A 96 -20.74 -22.11 -5.69
CA PRO A 96 -21.65 -21.37 -4.84
C PRO A 96 -21.22 -21.43 -3.37
N ALA A 97 -21.34 -20.30 -2.68
CA ALA A 97 -21.15 -20.25 -1.23
C ALA A 97 -22.23 -21.07 -0.49
N PRO A 98 -21.90 -21.70 0.65
CA PRO A 98 -22.92 -22.32 1.48
C PRO A 98 -23.93 -21.28 1.98
N LYS A 99 -25.17 -21.71 2.20
CA LYS A 99 -26.27 -20.82 2.62
C LYS A 99 -26.44 -20.89 4.14
N LEU A 100 -25.40 -20.43 4.84
CA LEU A 100 -25.38 -20.40 6.30
C LEU A 100 -26.22 -19.23 6.82
N THR A 101 -27.02 -19.47 7.85
CA THR A 101 -27.78 -18.42 8.55
C THR A 101 -27.12 -17.99 9.85
N THR A 102 -26.50 -18.92 10.57
CA THR A 102 -25.75 -18.65 11.81
C THR A 102 -24.59 -19.64 11.93
N ILE A 103 -23.51 -19.21 12.56
CA ILE A 103 -22.34 -20.02 12.91
C ILE A 103 -22.04 -19.76 14.38
N GLU A 104 -22.23 -20.77 15.22
CA GLU A 104 -22.06 -20.68 16.67
C GLU A 104 -21.00 -21.67 17.12
N ILE A 105 -19.98 -21.19 17.85
CA ILE A 105 -18.91 -22.00 18.43
C ILE A 105 -18.92 -21.75 19.94
N ASN A 106 -19.85 -22.39 20.63
CA ASN A 106 -20.31 -21.93 21.95
C ASN A 106 -19.31 -22.19 23.08
N ASP A 107 -18.58 -23.31 23.03
CA ASP A 107 -17.73 -23.78 24.13
C ASP A 107 -16.23 -23.65 23.86
N ALA A 108 -15.83 -23.16 22.68
CA ALA A 108 -14.43 -23.05 22.33
C ALA A 108 -13.77 -21.90 23.09
N LEU A 109 -12.67 -22.20 23.78
CA LEU A 109 -11.79 -21.24 24.43
C LEU A 109 -10.64 -20.82 23.51
N PHE A 110 -10.18 -21.75 22.68
CA PHE A 110 -9.14 -21.54 21.69
C PHE A 110 -9.62 -21.97 20.30
N ILE A 111 -9.39 -21.13 19.31
CA ILE A 111 -9.64 -21.46 17.90
C ILE A 111 -8.37 -21.17 17.10
N GLY A 112 -7.84 -22.18 16.43
CA GLY A 112 -6.64 -22.01 15.61
C GLY A 112 -6.94 -21.12 14.41
N ARG A 113 -7.95 -21.45 13.60
CA ARG A 113 -8.30 -20.68 12.41
C ARG A 113 -9.80 -20.70 12.15
N ILE A 114 -10.33 -19.55 11.78
CA ILE A 114 -11.63 -19.41 11.12
C ILE A 114 -11.34 -18.76 9.77
N ASP A 115 -11.67 -19.44 8.67
CA ASP A 115 -11.56 -18.89 7.32
C ASP A 115 -12.87 -19.07 6.57
N LEU A 116 -13.70 -18.04 6.72
CA LEU A 116 -15.05 -17.98 6.17
C LEU A 116 -15.11 -16.96 5.04
N TRP A 117 -14.14 -17.05 4.13
CA TRP A 117 -14.08 -16.17 2.98
C TRP A 117 -15.20 -16.51 1.99
N ARG A 118 -16.06 -15.55 1.64
CA ARG A 118 -17.28 -15.73 0.82
C ARG A 118 -18.31 -16.67 1.45
N ALA A 119 -18.62 -16.49 2.74
CA ALA A 119 -19.58 -17.33 3.46
C ALA A 119 -21.06 -17.18 3.05
N GLY A 120 -21.34 -16.51 1.94
CA GLY A 120 -22.70 -16.17 1.51
C GLY A 120 -23.24 -14.95 2.26
N SER A 121 -24.49 -14.59 1.97
CA SER A 121 -25.17 -13.47 2.62
C SER A 121 -25.99 -13.90 3.84
N ASN A 122 -26.09 -13.03 4.85
CA ASN A 122 -26.94 -13.17 6.05
C ASN A 122 -26.53 -14.23 7.08
N ASN A 123 -25.24 -14.41 7.34
CA ASN A 123 -24.77 -15.19 8.49
C ASN A 123 -24.35 -14.28 9.65
N SER A 124 -24.63 -14.71 10.88
CA SER A 124 -23.92 -14.25 12.07
C SER A 124 -22.86 -15.28 12.45
N LEU A 125 -21.71 -14.81 12.95
CA LEU A 125 -20.65 -15.64 13.50
C LEU A 125 -20.45 -15.27 14.97
N SER A 126 -20.61 -16.24 15.86
CA SER A 126 -20.43 -16.06 17.30
C SER A 126 -19.52 -17.15 17.87
N ALA A 127 -18.58 -16.74 18.71
CA ALA A 127 -17.80 -17.64 19.55
C ALA A 127 -17.67 -17.00 20.94
N PRO A 128 -18.73 -17.07 21.76
CA PRO A 128 -18.88 -16.25 22.96
C PRO A 128 -17.83 -16.52 24.04
N GLN A 129 -17.29 -17.74 24.10
CA GLN A 129 -16.27 -18.13 25.08
C GLN A 129 -14.83 -18.09 24.54
N ALA A 130 -14.64 -17.81 23.24
CA ALA A 130 -13.31 -17.85 22.64
C ALA A 130 -12.45 -16.72 23.20
N GLU A 131 -11.38 -17.08 23.91
CA GLU A 131 -10.43 -16.12 24.47
C GLU A 131 -9.26 -15.86 23.52
N ILE A 132 -8.91 -16.86 22.70
CA ILE A 132 -7.79 -16.81 21.77
C ILE A 132 -8.24 -17.33 20.40
N ILE A 133 -8.01 -16.53 19.36
CA ILE A 133 -8.19 -16.94 17.97
C ILE A 133 -6.91 -16.65 17.20
N ARG A 134 -6.17 -17.64 16.70
CA ARG A 134 -4.94 -17.29 15.94
C ARG A 134 -5.30 -16.55 14.67
N THR A 135 -6.17 -17.10 13.83
CA THR A 135 -6.57 -16.47 12.56
C THR A 135 -8.07 -16.37 12.45
N LEU A 136 -8.59 -15.16 12.26
CA LEU A 136 -9.97 -14.88 11.89
C LEU A 136 -9.97 -14.19 10.53
N LYS A 137 -10.41 -14.89 9.49
CA LYS A 137 -10.64 -14.35 8.16
C LYS A 137 -12.10 -14.46 7.83
N TYR A 138 -12.71 -13.32 7.52
CA TYR A 138 -14.14 -13.25 7.31
C TYR A 138 -14.44 -12.29 6.16
N ASP A 139 -15.03 -12.83 5.09
CA ASP A 139 -15.49 -12.04 3.95
C ASP A 139 -16.99 -12.23 3.81
N GLY A 140 -17.70 -11.26 4.37
CA GLY A 140 -19.15 -11.18 4.34
C GLY A 140 -19.69 -10.57 3.07
N ASN A 141 -20.98 -10.77 2.83
CA ASN A 141 -21.75 -10.09 1.81
C ASN A 141 -23.13 -9.76 2.41
N GLY A 142 -23.26 -8.67 3.16
CA GLY A 142 -24.56 -8.15 3.64
C GLY A 142 -24.63 -7.80 5.13
N SER A 143 -25.80 -7.97 5.73
CA SER A 143 -26.09 -7.56 7.13
C SER A 143 -25.60 -8.57 8.16
N GLN A 144 -24.30 -8.84 8.16
CA GLN A 144 -23.68 -9.88 8.99
C GLN A 144 -23.25 -9.33 10.34
N SER A 145 -23.15 -10.16 11.37
CA SER A 145 -22.67 -9.76 12.69
C SER A 145 -21.60 -10.71 13.20
N LEU A 146 -20.55 -10.14 13.78
CA LEU A 146 -19.46 -10.87 14.41
C LEU A 146 -19.53 -10.64 15.92
N ASP A 147 -19.60 -11.70 16.71
CA ASP A 147 -19.74 -11.60 18.17
C ASP A 147 -18.70 -12.46 18.90
N PHE A 148 -17.69 -11.78 19.45
CA PHE A 148 -16.56 -12.39 20.15
C PHE A 148 -16.31 -11.68 21.49
N PRO A 149 -17.29 -11.68 22.43
CA PRO A 149 -17.25 -10.91 23.65
C PRO A 149 -16.07 -11.26 24.58
N SER A 150 -15.61 -12.51 24.55
CA SER A 150 -14.51 -13.00 25.41
C SER A 150 -13.13 -12.95 24.75
N LEU A 151 -13.03 -12.57 23.48
CA LEU A 151 -11.77 -12.61 22.73
C LEU A 151 -10.79 -11.59 23.29
N LYS A 152 -9.65 -12.08 23.78
CA LYS A 152 -8.57 -11.26 24.34
C LYS A 152 -7.41 -11.12 23.36
N ASN A 153 -7.07 -12.22 22.68
CA ASN A 153 -5.86 -12.29 21.87
C ASN A 153 -6.17 -12.86 20.48
N ALA A 154 -5.58 -12.24 19.46
CA ALA A 154 -5.54 -12.80 18.12
C ALA A 154 -4.15 -12.69 17.50
N SER A 155 -3.87 -13.46 16.46
CA SER A 155 -2.66 -13.26 15.65
C SER A 155 -3.01 -12.48 14.38
N VAL A 156 -4.02 -12.93 13.64
CA VAL A 156 -4.52 -12.27 12.43
C VAL A 156 -6.04 -12.10 12.53
N ILE A 157 -6.52 -10.90 12.28
CA ILE A 157 -7.93 -10.61 12.02
C ILE A 157 -7.99 -9.89 10.67
N ALA A 158 -8.66 -10.49 9.69
CA ALA A 158 -8.88 -9.89 8.38
C ALA A 158 -10.37 -9.92 8.05
N LEU A 159 -10.99 -8.75 8.00
CA LEU A 159 -12.42 -8.56 7.82
C LEU A 159 -12.68 -7.80 6.52
N SER A 160 -13.63 -8.31 5.73
CA SER A 160 -14.29 -7.54 4.69
C SER A 160 -15.44 -6.74 5.33
N PRO A 161 -15.63 -5.47 4.97
CA PRO A 161 -16.51 -4.52 5.66
C PRO A 161 -18.01 -4.69 5.39
N ASP A 162 -18.39 -5.74 4.69
CA ASP A 162 -19.79 -6.10 4.46
C ASP A 162 -20.36 -6.82 5.70
N PHE A 163 -20.18 -6.23 6.88
CA PHE A 163 -20.84 -6.61 8.12
C PHE A 163 -21.55 -5.39 8.74
N SER A 164 -22.66 -5.65 9.39
CA SER A 164 -23.44 -4.66 10.13
C SER A 164 -22.83 -4.29 11.48
N SER A 165 -22.19 -5.25 12.15
CA SER A 165 -21.52 -5.04 13.44
C SER A 165 -20.41 -6.07 13.69
N ALA A 166 -19.38 -5.66 14.44
CA ALA A 166 -18.36 -6.56 14.95
C ALA A 166 -18.04 -6.20 16.41
N ASN A 167 -18.17 -7.18 17.31
CA ASN A 167 -18.07 -6.99 18.74
C ASN A 167 -16.81 -7.70 19.29
N PHE A 168 -15.80 -6.89 19.66
CA PHE A 168 -14.53 -7.35 20.24
C PHE A 168 -14.17 -6.54 21.50
N PRO A 169 -15.03 -6.54 22.54
CA PRO A 169 -14.92 -5.58 23.63
C PRO A 169 -13.70 -5.83 24.52
N LEU A 170 -13.21 -7.07 24.58
CA LEU A 170 -12.06 -7.48 25.41
C LEU A 170 -10.77 -7.71 24.61
N LEU A 171 -10.77 -7.48 23.29
CA LEU A 171 -9.61 -7.75 22.44
C LEU A 171 -8.49 -6.76 22.77
N ARG A 172 -7.37 -7.27 23.28
CA ARG A 172 -6.21 -6.50 23.77
C ARG A 172 -5.04 -6.56 22.81
N GLU A 173 -4.76 -7.72 22.24
CA GLU A 173 -3.54 -7.96 21.48
C GLU A 173 -3.84 -8.66 20.15
N ILE A 174 -3.26 -8.11 19.08
CA ILE A 174 -3.25 -8.71 17.75
C ILE A 174 -1.80 -8.84 17.30
N TYR A 175 -1.23 -10.04 17.38
CA TYR A 175 0.22 -10.19 17.26
C TYR A 175 0.77 -9.85 15.87
N ASN A 176 0.07 -10.23 14.80
CA ASN A 176 0.57 -10.07 13.44
C ASN A 176 -0.16 -8.93 12.73
N LYS A 177 -1.48 -9.07 12.54
CA LYS A 177 -2.21 -8.19 11.62
C LYS A 177 -3.68 -8.02 11.97
N PHE A 178 -4.13 -6.78 12.12
CA PHE A 178 -5.52 -6.40 11.95
C PHE A 178 -5.71 -5.74 10.59
N GLU A 179 -6.63 -6.26 9.79
CA GLU A 179 -6.97 -5.76 8.47
C GLU A 179 -8.49 -5.64 8.35
N LEU A 180 -8.97 -4.43 8.12
CA LEU A 180 -10.33 -4.14 7.71
C LEU A 180 -10.22 -3.40 6.38
N THR A 181 -10.58 -4.04 5.26
CA THR A 181 -10.43 -3.45 3.93
C THR A 181 -11.68 -3.58 3.10
N THR A 182 -12.27 -2.45 2.70
CA THR A 182 -13.25 -2.43 1.61
C THR A 182 -12.55 -2.77 0.32
N ASP A 183 -13.00 -3.84 -0.36
CA ASP A 183 -12.54 -4.08 -1.71
C ASP A 183 -12.94 -2.86 -2.56
N ASN A 184 -11.92 -2.19 -3.12
CA ASN A 184 -11.99 -0.84 -3.71
C ASN A 184 -12.82 -0.75 -5.00
N SER A 185 -13.83 -1.60 -5.17
CA SER A 185 -14.76 -1.50 -6.28
C SER A 185 -15.60 -0.23 -6.09
N LEU A 186 -15.15 0.86 -6.72
CA LEU A 186 -15.84 2.15 -6.86
C LEU A 186 -17.26 2.05 -7.42
N LEU A 187 -17.73 0.84 -7.71
CA LEU A 187 -19.01 0.52 -8.32
C LEU A 187 -20.14 0.44 -7.30
N HIS A 188 -19.84 0.20 -6.01
CA HIS A 188 -20.88 0.08 -4.98
C HIS A 188 -20.52 0.90 -3.74
N PRO A 189 -21.30 1.94 -3.39
CA PRO A 189 -21.12 2.66 -2.15
C PRO A 189 -21.40 1.71 -0.98
N LEU A 190 -20.36 1.32 -0.28
CA LEU A 190 -20.47 0.46 0.90
C LEU A 190 -21.08 1.23 2.07
N PRO A 191 -21.86 0.56 2.94
CA PRO A 191 -22.44 1.20 4.11
C PRO A 191 -21.34 1.74 5.05
N PRO A 192 -21.62 2.82 5.80
CA PRO A 192 -20.66 3.35 6.75
C PRO A 192 -20.36 2.36 7.90
N ILE A 193 -19.09 2.18 8.23
CA ILE A 193 -18.59 1.24 9.24
C ILE A 193 -18.25 2.00 10.51
N ALA A 194 -18.79 1.55 11.64
CA ALA A 194 -18.34 1.97 12.96
C ALA A 194 -17.45 0.86 13.55
N LEU A 195 -16.17 1.16 13.76
CA LEU A 195 -15.22 0.22 14.35
C LEU A 195 -14.83 0.67 15.76
N ASP A 196 -15.22 -0.14 16.75
CA ASP A 196 -14.87 0.09 18.15
C ASP A 196 -14.03 -1.09 18.66
N LEU A 197 -12.79 -0.80 19.05
CA LEU A 197 -11.86 -1.74 19.67
C LEU A 197 -11.38 -1.14 21.00
N PRO A 198 -12.27 -1.03 22.01
CA PRO A 198 -12.04 -0.22 23.20
C PRO A 198 -10.89 -0.72 24.07
N SER A 199 -10.59 -2.03 24.02
CA SER A 199 -9.54 -2.67 24.83
C SER A 199 -8.24 -2.91 24.06
N LEU A 200 -8.17 -2.60 22.76
CA LEU A 200 -7.01 -2.94 21.94
C LEU A 200 -5.81 -2.08 22.37
N GLN A 201 -4.74 -2.74 22.82
CA GLN A 201 -3.50 -2.13 23.30
C GLN A 201 -2.34 -2.31 22.33
N PHE A 202 -2.31 -3.44 21.63
CA PHE A 202 -1.22 -3.83 20.74
C PHE A 202 -1.72 -4.41 19.42
N SER A 203 -1.13 -3.97 18.31
CA SER A 203 -1.30 -4.60 17.00
C SER A 203 0.05 -4.69 16.28
N GLY A 204 0.37 -5.84 15.68
CA GLY A 204 1.56 -5.99 14.85
C GLY A 204 1.53 -5.04 13.65
N TRP A 205 0.45 -5.15 12.89
CA TRP A 205 0.09 -4.29 11.78
C TRP A 205 -1.36 -3.86 11.92
N LEU A 206 -1.69 -2.64 11.55
CA LEU A 206 -3.04 -2.10 11.66
C LEU A 206 -3.45 -1.44 10.35
N ARG A 207 -4.33 -2.08 9.59
CA ARG A 207 -4.89 -1.53 8.35
C ARG A 207 -6.39 -1.42 8.43
N ILE A 208 -6.89 -0.21 8.20
CA ILE A 208 -8.30 0.12 8.25
C ILE A 208 -8.60 1.00 7.03
N GLU A 209 -9.30 0.45 6.05
CA GLU A 209 -9.65 1.14 4.81
C GLU A 209 -11.14 0.97 4.54
N GLY A 210 -11.86 2.08 4.37
CA GLY A 210 -13.27 2.02 4.01
C GLY A 210 -14.07 3.28 4.26
N ASN A 211 -15.39 3.16 4.11
CA ASN A 211 -16.36 4.21 4.46
C ASN A 211 -16.56 4.21 5.97
N LEU A 212 -15.75 4.94 6.74
CA LEU A 212 -15.82 4.94 8.20
C LEU A 212 -16.79 6.01 8.70
N SER A 213 -17.72 5.63 9.58
CA SER A 213 -18.56 6.57 10.35
C SER A 213 -17.99 6.83 11.74
N ARG A 214 -17.24 5.88 12.31
CA ARG A 214 -16.55 6.01 13.60
C ARG A 214 -15.34 5.09 13.67
N LEU A 215 -14.29 5.56 14.33
CA LEU A 215 -13.10 4.78 14.65
C LEU A 215 -12.69 5.04 16.10
N PHE A 216 -12.76 4.02 16.96
CA PHE A 216 -12.52 4.16 18.40
C PHE A 216 -11.53 3.12 18.92
N LEU A 217 -10.28 3.54 19.15
CA LEU A 217 -9.20 2.72 19.74
C LEU A 217 -8.48 3.49 20.86
N PRO A 218 -9.17 3.80 21.98
CA PRO A 218 -8.65 4.67 23.03
C PRO A 218 -7.44 4.09 23.77
N MET A 219 -7.34 2.77 23.84
CA MET A 219 -6.29 2.06 24.58
C MET A 219 -5.10 1.65 23.72
N LEU A 220 -5.07 2.00 22.42
CA LEU A 220 -4.00 1.57 21.52
C LEU A 220 -2.70 2.26 21.88
N GLU A 221 -1.73 1.49 22.37
CA GLU A 221 -0.44 2.00 22.84
C GLU A 221 0.69 1.78 21.83
N ARG A 222 0.62 0.69 21.06
CA ARG A 222 1.72 0.22 20.22
C ARG A 222 1.21 -0.37 18.91
N VAL A 223 1.81 0.06 17.80
CA VAL A 223 1.68 -0.59 16.47
C VAL A 223 3.06 -0.84 15.89
N LYS A 224 3.54 -2.07 16.01
CA LYS A 224 4.88 -2.44 15.52
C LYS A 224 4.92 -3.89 15.12
N GLU A 225 5.64 -4.17 14.04
CA GLU A 225 5.90 -5.53 13.60
C GLU A 225 6.55 -6.32 14.74
N ASP A 226 5.95 -7.46 15.10
CA ASP A 226 6.52 -8.31 16.13
C ASP A 226 7.86 -8.88 15.61
N ALA A 227 8.89 -8.82 16.45
CA ALA A 227 10.26 -9.16 16.08
C ALA A 227 10.42 -10.64 15.68
N ASP A 228 9.40 -11.45 15.99
CA ASP A 228 9.39 -12.89 15.77
C ASP A 228 9.38 -13.31 14.28
N GLY A 229 9.25 -12.36 13.32
CA GLY A 229 9.74 -12.50 11.93
C GLY A 229 9.27 -13.74 11.15
N ARG A 230 8.21 -14.40 11.63
CA ARG A 230 7.81 -15.74 11.18
C ARG A 230 6.79 -15.73 10.04
N ASP A 231 6.27 -14.56 9.68
CA ASP A 231 5.37 -14.38 8.54
C ASP A 231 5.97 -13.38 7.53
N ASN A 232 7.12 -13.76 6.94
CA ASN A 232 7.83 -13.03 5.88
C ASN A 232 7.05 -12.93 4.54
N GLN A 233 5.73 -13.18 4.53
CA GLN A 233 4.93 -13.16 3.32
C GLN A 233 4.29 -11.78 3.10
N ILE A 234 4.98 -11.02 2.26
CA ILE A 234 4.45 -9.90 1.47
C ILE A 234 4.28 -8.61 2.29
N SER A 235 5.35 -8.13 2.92
CA SER A 235 5.50 -6.69 3.12
C SER A 235 5.62 -6.06 1.73
N TYR A 236 4.53 -5.52 1.17
CA TYR A 236 4.66 -4.47 0.16
C TYR A 236 5.50 -3.39 0.85
N ARG A 237 6.77 -3.25 0.46
CA ARG A 237 7.82 -2.44 1.14
C ARG A 237 7.45 -0.96 1.37
N GLU A 238 6.29 -0.54 0.89
CA GLU A 238 5.80 0.83 0.93
C GLU A 238 4.59 1.02 1.87
N ASP A 239 3.97 -0.07 2.35
CA ASP A 239 2.83 0.04 3.26
C ASP A 239 3.28 0.38 4.68
N PRO A 240 2.71 1.43 5.31
CA PRO A 240 3.03 1.77 6.68
C PRO A 240 2.53 0.69 7.65
N THR A 241 3.19 0.54 8.81
CA THR A 241 2.75 -0.40 9.88
C THR A 241 1.34 -0.10 10.39
N MET A 242 0.95 1.17 10.32
CA MET A 242 -0.39 1.63 10.62
C MET A 242 -0.92 2.39 9.40
N ARG A 243 -2.02 1.93 8.81
CA ARG A 243 -2.65 2.51 7.62
C ARG A 243 -4.13 2.73 7.87
N ILE A 244 -4.58 3.98 7.81
CA ILE A 244 -6.00 4.34 7.94
C ILE A 244 -6.42 5.16 6.74
N ILE A 245 -7.44 4.70 6.02
CA ILE A 245 -8.01 5.39 4.85
C ILE A 245 -9.51 5.48 5.03
N ASN A 246 -10.03 6.70 5.17
CA ASN A 246 -11.47 6.94 5.26
C ASN A 246 -12.03 7.51 3.94
N SER A 247 -12.85 6.75 3.23
CA SER A 247 -13.61 7.22 2.06
C SER A 247 -14.99 7.78 2.43
N GLY A 248 -15.39 7.71 3.70
CA GLY A 248 -16.67 8.14 4.24
C GLY A 248 -16.78 9.63 4.59
N PRO A 249 -17.79 10.00 5.41
CA PRO A 249 -17.88 11.33 6.00
C PRO A 249 -16.65 11.69 6.83
N PRO A 250 -16.28 12.98 6.98
CA PRO A 250 -15.18 13.38 7.83
C PRO A 250 -15.38 12.94 9.30
N ILE A 251 -14.43 12.18 9.84
CA ILE A 251 -14.40 11.74 11.25
C ILE A 251 -13.18 12.28 11.99
N ALA A 252 -13.25 12.35 13.31
CA ALA A 252 -12.09 12.62 14.15
C ALA A 252 -11.29 11.32 14.35
N ILE A 253 -9.97 11.37 14.20
CA ILE A 253 -9.06 10.26 14.46
C ILE A 253 -8.20 10.61 15.67
N ALA A 254 -8.28 9.79 16.71
CA ALA A 254 -7.55 10.01 17.95
C ALA A 254 -6.93 8.71 18.48
N PHE A 255 -5.65 8.79 18.83
CA PHE A 255 -4.89 7.72 19.48
C PHE A 255 -4.20 8.29 20.72
N PRO A 256 -4.93 8.51 21.82
CA PRO A 256 -4.43 9.28 22.96
C PRO A 256 -3.27 8.59 23.68
N LEU A 257 -3.17 7.26 23.60
CA LEU A 257 -2.13 6.48 24.27
C LEU A 257 -1.06 5.90 23.34
N LEU A 258 -1.15 6.14 22.02
CA LEU A 258 -0.22 5.56 21.04
C LEU A 258 1.17 6.18 21.20
N GLN A 259 2.09 5.40 21.76
CA GLN A 259 3.46 5.81 22.10
C GLN A 259 4.49 5.29 21.10
N GLU A 260 4.23 4.13 20.49
CA GLU A 260 5.17 3.44 19.60
C GLU A 260 4.49 3.07 18.28
N ALA A 261 4.96 3.64 17.18
CA ALA A 261 4.62 3.21 15.84
C ALA A 261 5.74 3.51 14.86
N GLN A 262 6.12 2.54 14.03
CA GLN A 262 7.25 2.70 13.12
C GLN A 262 6.89 3.63 11.95
N ASP A 263 5.88 3.25 11.18
CA ASP A 263 5.39 3.99 10.02
C ASP A 263 3.86 4.15 10.13
N ILE A 264 3.37 5.40 10.08
CA ILE A 264 1.94 5.74 10.14
C ILE A 264 1.53 6.42 8.83
N GLY A 265 0.44 5.95 8.23
CA GLY A 265 -0.26 6.60 7.12
C GLY A 265 -1.73 6.80 7.45
N ILE A 266 -2.20 8.05 7.45
CA ILE A 266 -3.60 8.42 7.60
C ILE A 266 -4.03 9.23 6.37
N GLY A 267 -5.12 8.83 5.71
CA GLY A 267 -5.60 9.46 4.47
C GLY A 267 -7.13 9.44 4.37
N GLY A 268 -7.66 10.17 3.40
CA GLY A 268 -9.10 10.30 3.19
C GLY A 268 -9.73 11.45 3.98
N ASN A 269 -11.01 11.34 4.32
CA ASN A 269 -11.78 12.42 4.95
C ASN A 269 -11.72 12.37 6.48
N PHE A 270 -11.19 13.42 7.11
CA PHE A 270 -11.16 13.54 8.57
C PHE A 270 -11.28 15.00 9.01
N THR A 271 -11.72 15.23 10.25
CA THR A 271 -11.83 16.56 10.88
C THR A 271 -10.65 16.85 11.80
N SER A 272 -9.99 15.83 12.31
CA SER A 272 -8.81 15.93 13.15
C SER A 272 -7.98 14.65 13.14
N VAL A 273 -6.67 14.79 13.39
CA VAL A 273 -5.76 13.69 13.69
C VAL A 273 -4.99 14.05 14.96
N SER A 274 -5.18 13.31 16.03
CA SER A 274 -4.56 13.56 17.33
C SER A 274 -3.81 12.33 17.83
N ILE A 275 -2.48 12.44 17.97
CA ILE A 275 -1.61 11.38 18.50
C ILE A 275 -0.67 11.97 19.56
N PRO A 276 -1.23 12.46 20.69
CA PRO A 276 -0.51 13.30 21.63
C PRO A 276 0.53 12.55 22.47
N ALA A 277 0.53 11.21 22.47
CA ALA A 277 1.52 10.41 23.21
C ALA A 277 2.70 9.94 22.34
N LEU A 278 2.64 10.12 21.01
CA LEU A 278 3.66 9.63 20.10
C LEU A 278 4.92 10.49 20.20
N ARG A 279 5.99 9.92 20.74
CA ARG A 279 7.26 10.64 20.94
C ARG A 279 8.20 10.52 19.75
N ASN A 280 8.28 9.32 19.16
CA ASN A 280 9.20 9.01 18.08
C ASN A 280 8.51 8.14 17.03
N THR A 281 8.78 8.39 15.76
CA THR A 281 8.34 7.53 14.65
C THR A 281 9.30 7.66 13.48
N SER A 282 9.39 6.64 12.62
CA SER A 282 10.24 6.73 11.44
C SER A 282 9.55 7.56 10.37
N LYS A 283 8.30 7.23 10.03
CA LYS A 283 7.55 7.95 8.99
C LYS A 283 6.12 8.23 9.42
N LEU A 284 5.66 9.46 9.20
CA LEU A 284 4.27 9.86 9.42
C LEU A 284 3.75 10.58 8.17
N ARG A 285 2.68 10.04 7.59
CA ARG A 285 2.00 10.60 6.42
C ARG A 285 0.54 10.89 6.78
N ILE A 286 0.10 12.13 6.66
CA ILE A 286 -1.27 12.56 6.96
C ILE A 286 -1.84 13.30 5.75
N GLY A 287 -3.03 12.91 5.33
CA GLY A 287 -3.82 13.56 4.28
C GLY A 287 -3.32 13.33 2.84
N HIS A 288 -2.29 12.48 2.67
CA HIS A 288 -1.80 12.06 1.36
C HIS A 288 -1.19 10.67 1.43
N ILE A 289 -1.92 9.69 0.90
CA ILE A 289 -1.48 8.30 0.77
C ILE A 289 -1.56 7.90 -0.71
N TYR A 290 -0.51 7.25 -1.21
CA TYR A 290 -0.54 6.60 -2.51
C TYR A 290 -1.18 5.23 -2.38
N GLN A 291 -2.20 4.98 -3.20
CA GLN A 291 -2.87 3.70 -3.30
C GLN A 291 -3.13 3.38 -4.76
N PHE A 292 -2.56 2.29 -5.27
CA PHE A 292 -2.75 1.81 -6.64
C PHE A 292 -2.59 2.90 -7.72
N GLY A 293 -1.55 3.73 -7.61
CA GLY A 293 -1.28 4.81 -8.55
C GLY A 293 -2.19 6.03 -8.41
N ARG A 294 -3.07 6.07 -7.41
CA ARG A 294 -3.92 7.22 -7.07
C ARG A 294 -3.48 7.83 -5.76
N THR A 295 -3.57 9.15 -5.68
CA THR A 295 -3.38 9.89 -4.44
C THR A 295 -4.74 10.05 -3.76
N ILE A 296 -4.83 9.64 -2.50
CA ILE A 296 -6.01 9.90 -1.67
C ILE A 296 -5.71 11.12 -0.82
N GLU A 297 -6.37 12.23 -1.14
CA GLU A 297 -6.24 13.52 -0.46
C GLU A 297 -7.45 13.81 0.42
N SER A 298 -7.23 14.48 1.55
CA SER A 298 -8.35 14.97 2.36
C SER A 298 -8.98 16.19 1.70
N SER A 299 -10.26 16.08 1.35
CA SER A 299 -11.06 17.21 0.88
C SER A 299 -11.55 18.12 2.02
N SER A 300 -11.67 17.56 3.23
CA SER A 300 -12.15 18.27 4.42
C SER A 300 -11.05 19.07 5.11
N ARG A 301 -11.47 20.13 5.81
CA ARG A 301 -10.62 20.89 6.73
C ARG A 301 -10.27 20.03 7.95
N PHE A 302 -9.00 19.97 8.32
CA PHE A 302 -8.57 19.23 9.50
C PHE A 302 -7.42 19.88 10.26
N HIS A 303 -7.28 19.53 11.52
CA HIS A 303 -6.12 19.90 12.34
C HIS A 303 -5.34 18.66 12.79
N VAL A 304 -4.06 18.87 13.08
CA VAL A 304 -3.13 17.81 13.47
C VAL A 304 -2.52 18.14 14.83
N ASP A 305 -2.65 17.24 15.81
CA ASP A 305 -2.00 17.34 17.12
C ASP A 305 -0.95 16.23 17.28
N LEU A 306 0.32 16.64 17.24
CA LEU A 306 1.51 15.82 17.46
C LEU A 306 2.38 16.47 18.54
N SER A 307 1.75 17.07 19.55
CA SER A 307 2.41 17.92 20.55
C SER A 307 3.56 17.26 21.32
N ALA A 308 3.56 15.93 21.50
CA ALA A 308 4.66 15.20 22.13
C ALA A 308 5.71 14.63 21.16
N LEU A 309 5.55 14.80 19.84
CA LEU A 309 6.49 14.28 18.85
C LEU A 309 7.82 15.01 18.97
N ARG A 310 8.87 14.29 19.38
CA ARG A 310 10.23 14.82 19.56
C ARG A 310 11.14 14.56 18.37
N SER A 311 11.08 13.35 17.81
CA SER A 311 11.93 12.95 16.70
C SER A 311 11.15 12.22 15.62
N ILE A 312 11.43 12.55 14.36
CA ILE A 312 10.83 11.89 13.20
C ILE A 312 11.79 11.85 12.02
N GLN A 313 11.87 10.74 11.27
CA GLN A 313 12.68 10.75 10.05
C GLN A 313 11.93 11.49 8.94
N ASP A 314 10.76 11.02 8.53
CA ASP A 314 9.99 11.64 7.44
C ASP A 314 8.58 12.02 7.90
N LEU A 315 8.29 13.32 7.97
CA LEU A 315 6.94 13.86 8.18
C LEU A 315 6.38 14.38 6.85
N THR A 316 5.20 13.92 6.45
CA THR A 316 4.45 14.47 5.32
C THR A 316 3.02 14.76 5.75
N ILE A 317 2.59 16.01 5.68
CA ILE A 317 1.22 16.41 5.96
C ILE A 317 0.73 17.21 4.75
N LYS A 318 -0.37 16.78 4.12
CA LYS A 318 -0.96 17.50 2.99
C LYS A 318 -2.48 17.62 3.12
N GLY A 319 -3.04 18.70 2.60
CA GLY A 319 -4.50 18.88 2.46
C GLY A 319 -4.97 20.24 2.97
N ASN A 320 -6.23 20.33 3.39
CA ASN A 320 -6.80 21.56 3.92
C ASN A 320 -6.55 21.67 5.44
N ILE A 321 -5.29 21.94 5.81
CA ILE A 321 -4.84 21.89 7.19
C ILE A 321 -5.10 23.25 7.87
N THR A 322 -5.88 23.27 8.95
CA THR A 322 -6.23 24.49 9.68
C THR A 322 -5.27 24.80 10.83
N ALA A 323 -4.67 23.78 11.44
CA ALA A 323 -3.68 23.92 12.50
C ALA A 323 -2.80 22.67 12.61
N ILE A 324 -1.55 22.87 13.04
CA ILE A 324 -0.59 21.80 13.32
C ILE A 324 0.10 22.13 14.64
N ARG A 325 0.19 21.15 15.55
CA ARG A 325 0.93 21.27 16.81
C ARG A 325 2.13 20.34 16.79
N LEU A 326 3.33 20.90 16.92
CA LEU A 326 4.62 20.20 16.93
C LEU A 326 5.49 20.71 18.10
N ASP A 327 4.84 20.97 19.24
CA ASP A 327 5.39 21.74 20.36
C ASP A 327 6.71 21.17 20.90
N SER A 328 6.86 19.84 20.88
CA SER A 328 8.04 19.13 21.40
C SER A 328 9.05 18.72 20.32
N LEU A 329 8.90 19.14 19.06
CA LEU A 329 9.78 18.67 17.98
C LEU A 329 11.21 19.17 18.19
N GLU A 330 12.15 18.24 18.26
CA GLU A 330 13.58 18.49 18.52
C GLU A 330 14.45 18.19 17.30
N SER A 331 14.09 17.16 16.51
CA SER A 331 14.89 16.74 15.35
C SER A 331 14.06 16.10 14.25
N PHE A 332 14.45 16.31 13.00
CA PHE A 332 13.92 15.53 11.89
C PHE A 332 14.93 15.27 10.77
N ARG A 333 14.63 14.32 9.87
CA ARG A 333 15.38 14.15 8.60
C ARG A 333 14.70 14.86 7.43
N ARG A 334 13.38 14.75 7.31
CA ARG A 334 12.56 15.40 6.29
C ARG A 334 11.19 15.82 6.84
N ILE A 335 10.78 17.06 6.55
CA ILE A 335 9.42 17.54 6.77
C ILE A 335 8.87 18.12 5.48
N SER A 336 7.65 17.75 5.12
CA SER A 336 6.89 18.28 4.00
C SER A 336 5.47 18.58 4.47
N ILE A 337 5.15 19.86 4.68
CA ILE A 337 3.83 20.34 5.07
C ILE A 337 3.28 21.19 3.92
N GLN A 338 2.19 20.75 3.30
CA GLN A 338 1.53 21.45 2.21
C GLN A 338 0.07 21.69 2.56
N SER A 339 -0.30 22.95 2.77
CA SER A 339 -1.70 23.32 3.06
C SER A 339 -2.28 24.22 1.99
N VAL A 340 -3.60 24.19 1.86
CA VAL A 340 -4.32 25.24 1.12
C VAL A 340 -4.43 26.51 1.96
N GLU A 341 -4.50 26.38 3.28
CA GLU A 341 -4.67 27.48 4.23
C GLU A 341 -3.33 28.00 4.75
N GLU A 342 -3.34 29.21 5.31
CA GLU A 342 -2.17 29.74 6.01
C GLU A 342 -1.87 28.91 7.26
N LEU A 343 -0.62 28.43 7.37
CA LEU A 343 -0.16 27.60 8.48
C LEU A 343 0.97 28.27 9.24
N ASN A 344 0.92 28.13 10.57
CA ASN A 344 2.03 28.49 11.43
C ASN A 344 3.01 27.31 11.56
N CYS A 345 4.12 27.39 10.82
CA CYS A 345 5.21 26.40 10.87
C CYS A 345 6.42 26.88 11.72
N SER A 346 6.28 27.94 12.52
CA SER A 346 7.40 28.57 13.24
C SER A 346 8.24 27.60 14.07
N GLN A 347 7.60 26.66 14.78
CA GLN A 347 8.31 25.66 15.58
C GLN A 347 9.20 24.74 14.71
N ALA A 348 8.64 24.17 13.65
CA ALA A 348 9.38 23.27 12.76
C ALA A 348 10.49 24.02 11.98
N ILE A 349 10.24 25.29 11.62
CA ILE A 349 11.26 26.20 11.07
C ILE A 349 12.41 26.41 12.07
N GLY A 350 12.12 26.69 13.35
CA GLY A 350 13.15 26.87 14.37
C GLY A 350 14.00 25.62 14.60
N VAL A 351 13.44 24.42 14.42
CA VAL A 351 14.21 23.17 14.43
C VAL A 351 15.09 23.06 13.19
N TYR A 352 14.54 23.32 12.00
CA TYR A 352 15.30 23.32 10.74
C TYR A 352 16.52 24.24 10.79
N GLU A 353 16.34 25.49 11.22
CA GLU A 353 17.41 26.49 11.23
C GLU A 353 18.54 26.10 12.21
N ARG A 354 18.18 25.53 13.36
CA ARG A 354 19.15 25.01 14.34
C ARG A 354 19.92 23.80 13.80
N GLN A 355 19.26 22.86 13.11
CA GLN A 355 19.90 21.65 12.60
C GLN A 355 20.74 21.90 11.34
N SER A 356 20.29 22.77 10.44
CA SER A 356 20.96 23.03 9.16
C SER A 356 21.99 24.16 9.23
N GLY A 357 21.89 25.06 10.22
CA GLY A 357 22.65 26.31 10.27
C GLY A 357 22.23 27.34 9.20
N GLN A 358 21.14 27.09 8.47
CA GLN A 358 20.63 27.95 7.40
C GLN A 358 19.30 28.57 7.80
N LYS A 359 19.07 29.84 7.47
CA LYS A 359 17.76 30.46 7.61
C LYS A 359 16.78 29.84 6.62
N TYR A 360 15.55 29.61 7.07
CA TYR A 360 14.51 29.11 6.19
C TYR A 360 14.07 30.21 5.22
N ASP A 361 14.22 29.96 3.92
CA ASP A 361 13.67 30.79 2.85
C ASP A 361 12.78 29.91 1.95
N PRO A 362 11.44 30.04 2.03
CA PRO A 362 10.54 29.26 1.20
C PRO A 362 10.73 29.51 -0.31
N PHE A 363 11.38 30.61 -0.70
CA PHE A 363 11.58 31.03 -2.08
C PHE A 363 13.01 30.87 -2.59
N SER A 364 13.90 30.23 -1.82
CA SER A 364 15.28 30.01 -2.27
C SER A 364 15.33 29.17 -3.55
N PRO A 365 16.15 29.52 -4.56
CA PRO A 365 16.35 28.67 -5.74
C PRO A 365 16.74 27.24 -5.37
N ALA A 366 17.41 27.06 -4.23
CA ALA A 366 17.75 25.73 -3.73
C ALA A 366 16.52 24.91 -3.36
N SER A 367 15.47 25.51 -2.77
CA SER A 367 14.18 24.81 -2.52
C SER A 367 13.43 24.49 -3.81
N VAL A 368 13.67 25.28 -4.86
CA VAL A 368 13.06 25.08 -6.19
C VAL A 368 13.66 23.90 -6.95
N TYR A 369 14.99 23.73 -6.87
CA TYR A 369 15.72 22.75 -7.69
C TYR A 369 16.17 21.51 -6.92
N TYR A 370 16.40 21.63 -5.62
CA TYR A 370 16.80 20.52 -4.75
C TYR A 370 15.69 20.31 -3.73
N LYS A 371 15.23 19.06 -3.58
CA LYS A 371 14.34 18.70 -2.47
C LYS A 371 15.08 18.98 -1.17
N THR A 372 14.79 20.11 -0.56
CA THR A 372 15.25 20.42 0.79
C THR A 372 14.66 19.39 1.74
N ASN A 373 15.35 19.19 2.86
CA ASN A 373 14.85 18.34 3.94
C ASN A 373 13.68 19.01 4.70
N PHE A 374 13.30 20.23 4.35
CA PHE A 374 12.21 20.94 4.99
C PHE A 374 11.43 21.74 3.96
N GLU A 375 10.11 21.57 3.97
CA GLU A 375 9.15 22.30 3.16
C GLU A 375 7.91 22.56 4.02
N CYS A 376 7.55 23.82 4.19
CA CYS A 376 6.24 24.23 4.69
C CYS A 376 5.69 25.34 3.81
N ILE A 377 4.67 25.00 3.01
CA ILE A 377 4.11 25.85 1.96
C ILE A 377 2.59 25.87 2.08
N ASN A 378 2.00 27.06 1.96
CA ASN A 378 0.55 27.23 1.79
C ASN A 378 0.19 27.53 0.33
N SER A 379 -1.10 27.55 -0.03
CA SER A 379 -1.55 27.84 -1.41
C SER A 379 -1.06 29.19 -1.95
N LYS A 380 -0.94 30.21 -1.10
CA LYS A 380 -0.45 31.54 -1.51
C LYS A 380 1.04 31.50 -1.84
N ASP A 381 1.83 30.77 -1.06
CA ASP A 381 3.25 30.56 -1.30
C ASP A 381 3.47 29.72 -2.56
N GLN A 382 2.64 28.69 -2.77
CA GLN A 382 2.65 27.91 -4.01
C GLN A 382 2.34 28.78 -5.24
N ALA A 383 1.32 29.64 -5.16
CA ALA A 383 0.98 30.55 -6.26
C ALA A 383 2.10 31.56 -6.55
N ARG A 384 2.77 32.07 -5.51
CA ARG A 384 3.96 32.94 -5.65
C ARG A 384 5.13 32.19 -6.27
N PHE A 385 5.34 30.95 -5.88
CA PHE A 385 6.37 30.07 -6.42
C PHE A 385 6.13 29.80 -7.91
N ASP A 386 4.90 29.46 -8.29
CA ASP A 386 4.52 29.24 -9.68
C ASP A 386 4.66 30.52 -10.52
N ALA A 387 4.34 31.69 -9.95
CA ALA A 387 4.55 32.98 -10.59
C ALA A 387 6.06 33.29 -10.77
N ALA A 388 6.90 32.99 -9.77
CA ALA A 388 8.35 33.17 -9.85
C ALA A 388 8.96 32.22 -10.89
N ARG A 389 8.53 30.97 -10.93
CA ARG A 389 8.94 29.97 -11.94
C ARG A 389 8.53 30.38 -13.35
N LYS A 390 7.34 30.95 -13.53
CA LYS A 390 6.92 31.53 -14.83
C LYS A 390 7.81 32.69 -15.25
N LYS A 391 8.28 33.53 -14.31
CA LYS A 391 9.22 34.64 -14.62
C LYS A 391 10.60 34.13 -15.03
N THR A 392 11.15 33.10 -14.37
CA THR A 392 12.47 32.54 -14.73
C THR A 392 12.43 31.71 -16.01
N ASN A 393 11.33 31.00 -16.26
CA ASN A 393 11.11 30.26 -17.52
C ASN A 393 10.67 31.12 -18.70
N ARG A 394 10.46 32.43 -18.52
CA ARG A 394 10.61 33.40 -19.62
C ARG A 394 12.11 33.50 -19.99
N LYS A 395 12.70 32.38 -20.41
CA LYS A 395 13.82 32.44 -21.35
C LYS A 395 13.36 33.34 -22.48
N LYS A 396 14.21 34.30 -22.88
CA LYS A 396 14.02 35.07 -24.12
C LYS A 396 13.50 34.08 -25.17
N PRO A 397 12.40 34.39 -25.87
CA PRO A 397 11.78 33.46 -26.80
C PRO A 397 12.91 32.82 -27.61
N THR A 398 13.15 31.53 -27.38
CA THR A 398 13.99 30.78 -28.30
C THR A 398 13.29 30.99 -29.63
N PRO A 399 13.98 31.59 -30.64
CA PRO A 399 13.35 31.90 -31.91
C PRO A 399 12.57 30.66 -32.33
N SER A 400 11.30 30.84 -32.72
CA SER A 400 10.46 29.72 -33.16
C SER A 400 11.26 28.91 -34.17
N SER A 401 11.06 27.60 -34.25
CA SER A 401 11.73 26.77 -35.26
C SER A 401 11.61 27.41 -36.66
N GLU A 402 10.51 28.11 -36.94
CA GLU A 402 10.29 28.92 -38.14
C GLU A 402 11.21 30.14 -38.26
N THR A 403 11.48 30.85 -37.17
CA THR A 403 12.44 31.97 -37.15
C THR A 403 13.88 31.46 -37.32
N ILE A 404 14.22 30.31 -36.73
CA ILE A 404 15.52 29.67 -36.92
C ILE A 404 15.68 29.24 -38.38
N VAL A 405 14.65 28.61 -38.96
CA VAL A 405 14.63 28.23 -40.39
C VAL A 405 14.73 29.46 -41.28
N GLY A 406 14.04 30.56 -40.94
CA GLY A 406 14.12 31.82 -41.68
C GLY A 406 15.52 32.45 -41.66
N ILE A 407 16.20 32.44 -40.51
CA ILE A 407 17.58 32.94 -40.39
C ILE A 407 18.55 32.04 -41.18
N VAL A 408 18.41 30.72 -41.06
CA VAL A 408 19.26 29.76 -41.80
C VAL A 408 19.05 29.90 -43.30
N MET A 409 17.81 29.98 -43.77
CA MET A 409 17.48 30.19 -45.19
C MET A 409 17.97 31.55 -45.68
N GLY A 410 17.83 32.61 -44.88
CA GLY A 410 18.33 33.95 -45.21
C GLY A 410 19.85 33.99 -45.37
N VAL A 411 20.59 33.35 -44.48
CA VAL A 411 22.05 33.24 -44.58
C VAL A 411 22.47 32.42 -45.80
N VAL A 412 21.79 31.30 -46.09
CA VAL A 412 22.09 30.49 -47.27
C VAL A 412 21.84 31.26 -48.56
N VAL A 413 20.71 31.98 -48.67
CA VAL A 413 20.40 32.82 -49.85
C VAL A 413 21.39 33.96 -49.99
N ALA A 414 21.76 34.64 -48.90
CA ALA A 414 22.76 35.70 -48.93
C ALA A 414 24.13 35.17 -49.40
N LEU A 415 24.57 34.01 -48.90
CA LEU A 415 25.81 33.37 -49.34
C LEU A 415 25.75 32.94 -50.81
N LEU A 416 24.61 32.43 -51.29
CA LEU A 416 24.40 32.11 -52.70
C LEU A 416 24.45 33.35 -53.58
N LEU A 417 23.85 34.47 -53.16
CA LEU A 417 23.91 35.74 -53.89
C LEU A 417 25.35 36.28 -53.93
N VAL A 418 26.09 36.23 -52.83
CA VAL A 418 27.51 36.61 -52.79
C VAL A 418 28.33 35.70 -53.72
N ALA A 419 28.09 34.39 -53.71
CA ALA A 419 28.76 33.45 -54.61
C ALA A 419 28.41 33.70 -56.09
N LEU A 420 27.16 34.05 -56.40
CA LEU A 420 26.74 34.40 -57.76
C LEU A 420 27.35 35.72 -58.24
N VAL A 421 27.37 36.75 -57.38
CA VAL A 421 28.06 38.02 -57.66
C VAL A 421 29.55 37.75 -57.88
N TRP A 422 30.19 37.02 -56.98
CA TRP A 422 31.60 36.66 -57.12
C TRP A 422 31.86 35.85 -58.39
N TRP A 423 31.01 34.88 -58.72
CA TRP A 423 31.10 34.10 -59.95
C TRP A 423 30.92 34.97 -61.19
N SER A 424 29.98 35.91 -61.18
CA SER A 424 29.76 36.86 -62.27
C SER A 424 30.94 37.81 -62.47
N CYS A 425 31.52 38.35 -61.39
CA CYS A 425 32.75 39.14 -61.43
C CYS A 425 33.90 38.33 -62.03
N ARG A 426 34.07 37.09 -61.58
CA ARG A 426 35.09 36.17 -62.10
C ARG A 426 34.84 35.79 -63.56
N ARG A 427 33.57 35.73 -64.00
CA ARG A 427 33.20 35.47 -65.40
C ARG A 427 33.49 36.68 -66.28
N VAL A 428 33.35 37.91 -65.78
CA VAL A 428 33.78 39.13 -66.47
C VAL A 428 35.30 39.18 -66.57
N GLU A 429 36.03 38.82 -65.52
CA GLU A 429 37.49 38.68 -65.59
C GLU A 429 37.91 37.60 -66.59
N LYS A 430 37.27 36.43 -66.58
CA LYS A 430 37.51 35.40 -67.60
C LYS A 430 37.18 35.89 -69.00
N LYS A 431 36.13 36.66 -69.22
CA LYS A 431 35.83 37.26 -70.53
C LYS A 431 36.88 38.29 -70.95
N ARG A 432 37.44 39.06 -70.00
CA ARG A 432 38.56 39.97 -70.28
C ARG A 432 39.84 39.19 -70.60
N ALA A 433 40.12 38.11 -69.88
CA ALA A 433 41.22 37.21 -70.17
C ALA A 433 41.05 36.54 -71.55
N LEU A 434 39.84 36.07 -71.89
CA LEU A 434 39.53 35.46 -73.18
C LEU A 434 39.53 36.45 -74.34
N MET A 435 39.20 37.73 -74.13
CA MET A 435 39.41 38.76 -75.15
C MET A 435 40.90 39.06 -75.37
N THR A 436 41.71 38.98 -74.30
CA THR A 436 43.17 39.14 -74.39
C THR A 436 43.82 37.92 -75.06
N GLU A 437 43.31 36.72 -74.78
CA GLU A 437 43.73 35.45 -75.38
C GLU A 437 43.26 35.32 -76.84
N ASN A 438 42.06 35.78 -77.19
CA ASN A 438 41.58 35.81 -78.59
C ASN A 438 42.34 36.83 -79.46
N HIS A 439 42.86 37.92 -78.87
CA HIS A 439 43.78 38.82 -79.58
C HIS A 439 45.16 38.17 -79.81
N GLN A 440 45.58 37.22 -78.96
CA GLN A 440 46.81 36.43 -79.15
C GLN A 440 46.61 35.16 -79.99
N LEU A 441 45.39 34.60 -80.05
CA LEU A 441 45.02 33.46 -80.93
C LEU A 441 44.71 33.89 -82.37
N ALA A 442 44.43 35.17 -82.63
CA ALA A 442 44.38 35.72 -83.99
C ALA A 442 45.77 35.81 -84.64
N GLU A 443 46.86 35.84 -83.85
CA GLU A 443 48.25 35.76 -84.33
C GLU A 443 48.80 34.32 -84.38
N ARG A 444 48.15 33.35 -83.72
CA ARG A 444 48.67 31.98 -83.56
C ARG A 444 47.94 30.91 -84.39
N ASN A 445 46.97 31.30 -85.21
CA ASN A 445 46.27 30.41 -86.16
C ASN A 445 46.98 30.28 -87.53
N ASN A 446 48.27 30.63 -87.61
CA ASN A 446 49.11 30.42 -88.78
C ASN A 446 49.94 29.12 -88.74
N ASP A 447 49.93 28.36 -87.64
CA ASP A 447 50.79 27.18 -87.52
C ASP A 447 50.06 25.97 -86.90
N HIS A 448 50.04 24.89 -87.68
CA HIS A 448 49.96 23.50 -87.23
C HIS A 448 48.61 22.87 -86.88
N GLU A 449 47.93 22.51 -87.96
CA GLU A 449 47.58 21.13 -88.36
C GLU A 449 48.35 19.96 -87.67
N SER A 450 47.60 18.97 -87.15
CA SER A 450 47.81 17.50 -87.27
C SER A 450 47.87 16.64 -85.97
N VAL A 451 47.29 15.42 -86.09
CA VAL A 451 47.44 14.16 -85.31
C VAL A 451 46.59 14.06 -84.01
N LYS A 452 45.54 13.23 -83.86
CA LYS A 452 45.26 11.76 -84.00
C LYS A 452 45.46 10.92 -82.72
N ASP A 453 44.45 10.06 -82.49
CA ASP A 453 44.40 8.74 -81.81
C ASP A 453 44.19 8.61 -80.27
N LEU A 454 42.94 8.25 -79.86
CA LEU A 454 42.44 6.96 -79.26
C LEU A 454 43.36 6.12 -78.30
N PRO A 455 42.88 5.18 -77.43
CA PRO A 455 41.51 4.69 -77.12
C PRO A 455 41.28 4.37 -75.58
N PRO A 456 40.52 3.33 -75.12
CA PRO A 456 39.54 3.44 -74.01
C PRO A 456 39.95 2.60 -72.78
N TYR A 457 39.13 2.47 -71.72
CA TYR A 457 38.85 1.17 -71.05
C TYR A 457 37.81 1.28 -69.91
N HIS A 458 37.24 0.11 -69.61
CA HIS A 458 35.99 -0.20 -68.93
C HIS A 458 35.97 -0.25 -67.39
N ALA A 459 34.72 -0.29 -66.91
CA ALA A 459 34.15 -0.55 -65.60
C ALA A 459 34.65 -1.77 -64.79
N THR A 460 34.43 -1.70 -63.47
CA THR A 460 33.90 -2.71 -62.50
C THR A 460 34.05 -2.03 -61.12
N GLY A 461 33.26 -2.21 -60.07
CA GLY A 461 32.30 -3.23 -59.65
C GLY A 461 32.41 -3.31 -58.11
N ASP A 462 31.29 -3.61 -57.46
CA ASP A 462 31.16 -4.18 -56.11
C ASP A 462 30.83 -3.31 -54.89
N ALA A 463 29.99 -3.94 -54.07
CA ALA A 463 29.01 -3.44 -53.13
C ALA A 463 29.44 -3.74 -51.65
N PRO A 464 28.65 -3.34 -50.63
CA PRO A 464 29.15 -3.08 -49.28
C PRO A 464 29.00 -4.26 -48.30
N PRO A 465 29.69 -4.23 -47.14
CA PRO A 465 29.46 -5.18 -46.07
C PRO A 465 28.47 -4.68 -45.00
N ASP A 466 27.77 -5.68 -44.48
CA ASP A 466 26.80 -5.76 -43.39
C ASP A 466 27.49 -5.67 -42.01
N TYR A 467 26.83 -5.09 -41.00
CA TYR A 467 27.29 -5.10 -39.60
C TYR A 467 26.10 -5.09 -38.62
N SER A 468 25.91 -6.21 -37.93
CA SER A 468 25.20 -6.30 -36.63
C SER A 468 26.18 -6.05 -35.47
N PRO A 469 25.68 -5.60 -34.31
CA PRO A 469 26.11 -6.29 -33.09
C PRO A 469 25.04 -6.47 -32.01
N SER A 470 25.45 -7.33 -31.08
CA SER A 470 24.82 -8.06 -30.00
C SER A 470 24.28 -7.30 -28.78
N LYS A 471 23.38 -8.00 -28.06
CA LYS A 471 22.88 -7.77 -26.69
C LYS A 471 23.96 -7.48 -25.63
N PRO A 472 23.52 -7.07 -24.42
CA PRO A 472 23.83 -7.89 -23.25
C PRO A 472 22.67 -8.14 -22.28
N ASN A 473 22.85 -9.19 -21.47
CA ASN A 473 22.05 -9.60 -20.31
C ASN A 473 22.26 -8.69 -19.09
N ARG A 474 21.18 -8.39 -18.35
CA ARG A 474 20.99 -8.81 -16.95
C ARG A 474 19.53 -8.67 -16.54
#